data_AF-A0A7S3RZM3-F1
#
_entry.id   AF-A0A7S3RZM3-F1
#
_cell.length_a   1.000
_cell.length_b   1.000
_cell.length_c   1.000
_cell.angle_alpha   90.00
_cell.angle_beta   90.00
_cell.angle_gamma   90.00
#
_symmetry.space_group_name_H-M   'P 1'
#
loop_
_entity.id
_entity.type
_entity.pdbx_description
1 polymer ?
#
loop_
_entity_poly.entity_id
_entity_poly.type
_entity_poly.pdbx_seq_one_letter_code
_entity_poly.pdbx_strand_id
1 'polypeptide(L)'
;RSSRPRVLDPLRLPPTLPDMPPLEPETIAMLLAAGRLLPLAAFCYWLLKPSPRQPAKQPPPGVDWRARPGLHATVKEKAPATGKSYLVIGTGSVGLIIMEALVERGEKKVKGLDVVAPRRGVEGATFAVGNVTDYSSIKAACEGVDVVYLTVALIRYYERLQYQYAASHAVNVTGTGNVLRACAECGVQVLVQTSTSNVCVAAALVSTSMDESSELVGPQNSPNHYGWTKAQAETMVLAANGAPLEPAARGALQTVAVRPCSGIFGLQDNFMTEKWLELGQVQIMLPEP
;
A
#
# COMPACT_ATOMS: atom_id res chain seq x y z
N ARG A 1 -49.23 -31.03 71.47
CA ARG A 1 -48.75 -29.67 71.80
C ARG A 1 -48.35 -29.00 70.51
N SER A 2 -49.19 -28.09 70.05
CA SER A 2 -49.01 -27.28 68.85
C SER A 2 -47.99 -26.17 69.11
N SER A 3 -47.14 -25.91 68.14
CA SER A 3 -46.42 -24.63 68.05
C SER A 3 -46.32 -24.28 66.57
N ARG A 4 -47.22 -23.39 66.14
CA ARG A 4 -47.20 -22.79 64.80
C ARG A 4 -45.99 -21.86 64.69
N PRO A 5 -45.35 -21.75 63.51
CA PRO A 5 -44.27 -20.80 63.26
C PRO A 5 -44.78 -19.36 63.32
N ARG A 6 -43.98 -18.47 63.92
CA ARG A 6 -44.25 -17.02 64.01
C ARG A 6 -44.26 -16.41 62.60
N VAL A 7 -45.36 -15.76 62.25
CA VAL A 7 -45.44 -14.88 61.08
C VAL A 7 -44.58 -13.64 61.36
N LEU A 8 -43.59 -13.39 60.52
CA LEU A 8 -42.84 -12.12 60.52
C LEU A 8 -43.72 -11.03 59.91
N ASP A 9 -43.89 -9.95 60.65
CA ASP A 9 -44.67 -8.76 60.28
C ASP A 9 -43.96 -8.01 59.12
N PRO A 10 -44.58 -7.81 57.94
CA PRO A 10 -43.91 -7.23 56.76
C PRO A 10 -43.59 -5.73 56.87
N LEU A 11 -43.91 -5.07 57.98
CA LEU A 11 -43.84 -3.61 58.15
C LEU A 11 -42.77 -3.11 59.13
N ARG A 12 -41.70 -3.88 59.37
CA ARG A 12 -40.47 -3.32 59.98
C ARG A 12 -39.54 -2.79 58.91
N LEU A 13 -39.64 -1.48 58.64
CA LEU A 13 -38.58 -0.73 57.96
C LEU A 13 -37.24 -0.94 58.71
N PRO A 14 -36.11 -1.14 58.00
CA PRO A 14 -34.80 -1.20 58.63
C PRO A 14 -34.51 0.15 59.34
N PRO A 15 -33.61 0.16 60.35
CA PRO A 15 -33.25 1.40 61.02
C PRO A 15 -32.79 2.43 59.99
N THR A 16 -33.34 3.64 60.10
CA THR A 16 -32.96 4.81 59.30
C THR A 16 -31.45 4.91 59.26
N LEU A 17 -30.88 4.99 58.06
CA LEU A 17 -29.47 5.35 57.86
C LEU A 17 -29.16 6.59 58.71
N PRO A 18 -28.01 6.63 59.42
CA PRO A 18 -27.64 7.83 60.18
C PRO A 18 -27.62 9.04 59.24
N ASP A 19 -28.17 10.17 59.70
CA ASP A 19 -28.13 11.45 59.00
C ASP A 19 -26.67 11.81 58.73
N MET A 20 -26.22 11.55 57.50
CA MET A 20 -24.91 11.98 57.03
C MET A 20 -24.99 13.49 56.79
N PRO A 21 -24.05 14.29 57.32
CA PRO A 21 -24.04 15.72 57.02
C PRO A 21 -23.91 15.92 55.50
N PRO A 22 -24.55 16.97 54.93
CA PRO A 22 -24.44 17.26 53.51
C PRO A 22 -22.96 17.40 53.13
N LEU A 23 -22.54 16.70 52.08
CA LEU A 23 -21.16 16.78 51.60
C LEU A 23 -20.85 18.22 51.21
N GLU A 24 -19.74 18.74 51.70
CA GLU A 24 -19.26 20.07 51.35
C GLU A 24 -19.14 20.21 49.82
N PRO A 25 -19.50 21.37 49.22
CA PRO A 25 -19.48 21.57 47.78
C PRO A 25 -18.14 21.22 47.11
N GLU A 26 -17.02 21.42 47.82
CA GLU A 26 -15.68 21.06 47.38
C GLU A 26 -15.49 19.54 47.26
N THR A 27 -16.07 18.77 48.18
CA THR A 27 -16.04 17.31 48.16
C THR A 27 -16.87 16.75 47.01
N ILE A 28 -18.02 17.37 46.73
CA ILE A 28 -18.87 17.03 45.58
C ILE A 28 -18.14 17.33 44.26
N ALA A 29 -17.51 18.51 44.15
CA ALA A 29 -16.72 18.89 42.97
C ALA A 29 -15.54 17.94 42.73
N MET A 30 -14.83 17.55 43.79
CA MET A 30 -13.72 16.59 43.72
C MET A 30 -14.19 15.20 43.28
N LEU A 31 -15.33 14.70 43.79
CA LEU A 31 -15.92 13.43 43.37
C LEU A 31 -16.38 13.45 41.92
N LEU A 32 -16.96 14.55 41.45
CA LEU A 32 -17.34 14.73 40.04
C LEU A 32 -16.12 14.82 39.12
N ALA A 33 -15.04 15.48 39.55
CA ALA A 33 -13.78 15.53 38.81
C ALA A 33 -13.11 14.14 38.76
N ALA A 34 -13.05 13.42 39.88
CA ALA A 34 -12.54 12.05 39.93
C ALA A 34 -13.38 11.09 39.06
N GLY A 35 -14.72 11.26 39.06
CA GLY A 35 -15.64 10.51 38.21
C GLY A 35 -15.45 10.78 36.70
N ARG A 36 -14.86 11.91 36.30
CA ARG A 36 -14.48 12.22 34.92
C ARG A 36 -13.07 11.76 34.56
N LEU A 37 -12.16 11.74 35.54
CA LEU A 37 -10.78 11.27 35.36
C LEU A 37 -10.67 9.75 35.26
N LEU A 38 -11.52 9.00 35.97
CA LEU A 38 -11.53 7.54 35.94
C LEU A 38 -11.81 6.95 34.53
N PRO A 39 -12.85 7.40 33.79
CA PRO A 39 -13.07 6.97 32.41
C PRO A 39 -11.93 7.37 31.47
N LEU A 40 -11.36 8.57 31.65
CA LEU A 40 -10.22 9.03 30.85
C LEU A 40 -8.97 8.18 31.12
N ALA A 41 -8.67 7.90 32.38
CA ALA A 41 -7.57 7.04 32.78
C ALA A 41 -7.78 5.58 32.33
N ALA A 42 -9.01 5.07 32.41
CA ALA A 42 -9.36 3.75 31.90
C ALA A 42 -9.27 3.69 30.37
N PHE A 43 -9.67 4.75 29.66
CA PHE A 43 -9.51 4.88 28.21
C PHE A 43 -8.03 4.98 27.83
N CYS A 44 -7.24 5.84 28.48
CA CYS A 44 -5.80 5.93 28.28
C CYS A 44 -5.11 4.61 28.60
N TYR A 45 -5.50 3.92 29.68
CA TYR A 45 -4.97 2.60 30.02
C TYR A 45 -5.37 1.56 28.96
N TRP A 46 -6.62 1.54 28.48
CA TRP A 46 -7.05 0.65 27.41
C TRP A 46 -6.32 0.95 26.09
N LEU A 47 -6.11 2.23 25.76
CA LEU A 47 -5.42 2.69 24.55
C LEU A 47 -3.92 2.38 24.60
N LEU A 48 -3.30 2.46 25.78
CA LEU A 48 -1.88 2.20 26.01
C LEU A 48 -1.58 0.75 26.39
N LYS A 49 -2.58 -0.02 26.83
CA LYS A 49 -2.42 -1.44 27.17
C LYS A 49 -2.23 -2.18 25.85
N PRO A 50 -1.02 -2.72 25.58
CA PRO A 50 -0.82 -3.51 24.38
C PRO A 50 -1.80 -4.68 24.41
N SER A 51 -2.41 -4.98 23.27
CA SER A 51 -3.26 -6.16 23.13
C SER A 51 -2.49 -7.37 23.67
N PRO A 52 -3.16 -8.27 24.44
CA PRO A 52 -2.51 -9.49 24.89
C PRO A 52 -1.91 -10.17 23.65
N ARG A 53 -0.62 -10.55 23.73
CA ARG A 53 0.06 -11.25 22.64
C ARG A 53 -0.67 -12.56 22.39
N GLN A 54 -1.59 -12.57 21.44
CA GLN A 54 -2.14 -13.81 20.92
C GLN A 54 -1.07 -14.40 20.00
N PRO A 55 -0.70 -15.69 20.17
CA PRO A 55 0.14 -16.34 19.18
C PRO A 55 -0.59 -16.28 17.83
N ALA A 56 0.16 -16.04 16.75
CA ALA A 56 -0.41 -16.07 15.41
C ALA A 56 -1.17 -17.39 15.23
N LYS A 57 -2.44 -17.30 14.81
CA LYS A 57 -3.23 -18.50 14.52
C LYS A 57 -2.44 -19.33 13.51
N GLN A 58 -2.18 -20.59 13.84
CA GLN A 58 -1.56 -21.46 12.86
C GLN A 58 -2.51 -21.61 11.67
N PRO A 59 -1.97 -21.60 10.44
CA PRO A 59 -2.78 -21.86 9.26
C PRO A 59 -3.49 -23.21 9.41
N PRO A 60 -4.71 -23.37 8.86
CA PRO A 60 -5.43 -24.63 8.94
C PRO A 60 -4.55 -25.80 8.45
N PRO A 61 -4.61 -26.99 9.09
CA PRO A 61 -3.82 -28.14 8.67
C PRO A 61 -4.04 -28.45 7.18
N GLY A 62 -2.95 -28.60 6.43
CA GLY A 62 -2.99 -28.88 4.99
C GLY A 62 -3.08 -27.65 4.08
N VAL A 63 -3.21 -26.43 4.62
CA VAL A 63 -3.11 -25.19 3.84
C VAL A 63 -1.63 -24.82 3.67
N ASP A 64 -1.13 -24.95 2.45
CA ASP A 64 0.15 -24.33 2.09
C ASP A 64 -0.04 -22.82 1.92
N TRP A 65 0.04 -22.09 3.02
CA TRP A 65 -0.06 -20.64 3.04
C TRP A 65 1.10 -19.94 2.30
N ARG A 66 2.16 -20.68 1.95
CA ARG A 66 3.27 -20.17 1.12
C ARG A 66 2.96 -20.34 -0.37
N ALA A 67 2.11 -21.29 -0.74
CA ALA A 67 1.63 -21.43 -2.09
C ALA A 67 0.69 -20.26 -2.41
N ARG A 68 1.06 -19.47 -3.41
CA ARG A 68 0.16 -18.48 -3.98
C ARG A 68 -0.97 -19.23 -4.70
N PRO A 69 -2.26 -19.05 -4.33
CA PRO A 69 -3.33 -19.42 -5.22
C PRO A 69 -3.14 -18.52 -6.45
N GLY A 70 -2.76 -19.11 -7.58
CA GLY A 70 -2.51 -18.36 -8.82
C GLY A 70 -3.73 -17.53 -9.24
N LEU A 71 -3.66 -16.90 -10.41
CA LEU A 71 -4.70 -16.00 -10.89
C LEU A 71 -6.11 -16.59 -10.72
N HIS A 72 -6.99 -15.86 -10.02
CA HIS A 72 -8.37 -16.28 -9.78
C HIS A 72 -9.07 -16.59 -11.11
N ALA A 73 -9.90 -17.64 -11.14
CA ALA A 73 -10.53 -18.12 -12.38
C ALA A 73 -11.26 -17.00 -13.14
N THR A 74 -11.99 -16.15 -12.42
CA THR A 74 -12.68 -14.97 -12.96
C THR A 74 -11.75 -13.99 -13.66
N VAL A 75 -10.51 -13.83 -13.18
CA VAL A 75 -9.53 -12.95 -13.82
C VAL A 75 -9.03 -13.58 -15.13
N LYS A 76 -8.79 -14.90 -15.13
CA LYS A 76 -8.40 -15.62 -16.35
C LYS A 76 -9.49 -15.59 -17.43
N GLU A 77 -10.75 -15.66 -17.03
CA GLU A 77 -11.90 -15.55 -17.93
C GLU A 77 -12.02 -14.13 -18.53
N LYS A 78 -11.92 -13.10 -17.68
CA LYS A 78 -12.08 -11.69 -18.12
C LYS A 78 -10.87 -11.14 -18.87
N ALA A 79 -9.68 -11.71 -18.66
CA ALA A 79 -8.44 -11.30 -19.29
C ALA A 79 -7.71 -12.54 -19.84
N PRO A 80 -8.08 -13.06 -21.01
CA PRO A 80 -7.36 -14.16 -21.65
C PRO A 80 -5.96 -13.73 -22.09
N ALA A 81 -5.11 -14.70 -22.39
CA ALA A 81 -3.81 -14.45 -22.99
C ALA A 81 -3.97 -13.71 -24.33
N THR A 82 -3.12 -12.71 -24.55
CA THR A 82 -3.17 -11.86 -25.74
C THR A 82 -2.11 -12.24 -26.77
N GLY A 83 -1.08 -13.00 -26.37
CA GLY A 83 0.06 -13.34 -27.22
C GLY A 83 1.04 -12.19 -27.45
N LYS A 84 0.82 -11.05 -26.79
CA LYS A 84 1.69 -9.87 -26.85
C LYS A 84 3.02 -10.10 -26.11
N SER A 85 3.99 -9.24 -26.40
CA SER A 85 5.28 -9.20 -25.71
C SER A 85 5.25 -8.16 -24.57
N TYR A 86 5.65 -8.59 -23.38
CA TYR A 86 5.55 -7.81 -22.13
C TYR A 86 6.93 -7.52 -21.53
N LEU A 87 7.12 -6.27 -21.13
CA LEU A 87 8.27 -5.84 -20.33
C LEU A 87 7.79 -5.29 -18.98
N VAL A 88 8.38 -5.76 -17.90
CA VAL A 88 8.17 -5.21 -16.55
C VAL A 88 9.47 -4.55 -16.09
N ILE A 89 9.47 -3.22 -15.95
CA ILE A 89 10.63 -2.43 -15.52
C ILE A 89 10.48 -2.11 -14.03
N GLY A 90 11.31 -2.74 -13.20
CA GLY A 90 11.20 -2.74 -11.74
C GLY A 90 10.67 -4.08 -11.22
N THR A 91 11.53 -5.07 -11.06
CA THR A 91 11.18 -6.43 -10.59
C THR A 91 11.34 -6.58 -9.08
N GLY A 92 10.91 -5.57 -8.34
CA GLY A 92 10.65 -5.68 -6.90
C GLY A 92 9.36 -6.48 -6.62
N SER A 93 8.75 -6.24 -5.45
CA SER A 93 7.53 -6.95 -5.01
C SER A 93 6.42 -6.95 -6.06
N VAL A 94 5.94 -5.77 -6.45
CA VAL A 94 4.83 -5.62 -7.40
C VAL A 94 5.18 -6.15 -8.79
N GLY A 95 6.39 -5.84 -9.28
CA GLY A 95 6.83 -6.25 -10.61
C GLY A 95 6.89 -7.77 -10.78
N LEU A 96 7.42 -8.49 -9.78
CA LEU A 96 7.45 -9.96 -9.81
C LEU A 96 6.06 -10.57 -9.80
N ILE A 97 5.15 -10.03 -8.99
CA ILE A 97 3.76 -10.49 -8.95
C ILE A 97 3.04 -10.27 -10.28
N ILE A 98 3.32 -9.15 -10.98
CA ILE A 98 2.83 -8.89 -12.34
C ILE A 98 3.41 -9.90 -13.34
N MET A 99 4.71 -10.19 -13.26
CA MET A 99 5.34 -11.18 -14.14
C MET A 99 4.74 -12.58 -13.95
N GLU A 100 4.59 -13.03 -12.70
CA GLU A 100 3.92 -14.30 -12.36
C GLU A 100 2.48 -14.30 -12.91
N ALA A 101 1.74 -13.21 -12.72
CA ALA A 101 0.37 -13.09 -13.21
C ALA A 101 0.27 -13.18 -14.75
N LEU A 102 1.21 -12.58 -15.48
CA LEU A 102 1.26 -12.64 -16.95
C LEU A 102 1.55 -14.06 -17.43
N VAL A 103 2.49 -14.76 -16.80
CA VAL A 103 2.79 -16.17 -17.13
C VAL A 103 1.60 -17.07 -16.82
N GLU A 104 0.98 -16.91 -15.65
CA GLU A 104 -0.20 -17.69 -15.23
C GLU A 104 -1.44 -17.44 -16.11
N ARG A 105 -1.53 -16.24 -16.70
CA ARG A 105 -2.53 -15.91 -17.72
C ARG A 105 -2.29 -16.64 -19.04
N GLY A 106 -1.07 -17.15 -19.27
CA GLY A 106 -0.68 -17.91 -20.45
C GLY A 106 0.26 -17.18 -21.40
N GLU A 107 0.74 -15.98 -21.04
CA GLU A 107 1.67 -15.23 -21.89
C GLU A 107 3.02 -15.94 -21.99
N LYS A 108 3.61 -15.93 -23.19
CA LYS A 108 4.87 -16.64 -23.49
C LYS A 108 6.08 -15.72 -23.63
N LYS A 109 5.85 -14.42 -23.72
CA LYS A 109 6.87 -13.39 -23.96
C LYS A 109 6.86 -12.39 -22.82
N VAL A 110 7.37 -12.79 -21.66
CA VAL A 110 7.45 -11.95 -20.47
C VAL A 110 8.93 -11.71 -20.14
N LYS A 111 9.32 -10.43 -20.02
CA LYS A 111 10.68 -10.01 -19.70
C LYS A 111 10.66 -9.03 -18.53
N GLY A 112 11.55 -9.20 -17.58
CA GLY A 112 11.82 -8.24 -16.50
C GLY A 112 13.10 -7.45 -16.76
N LEU A 113 13.13 -6.20 -16.28
CA LEU A 113 14.32 -5.35 -16.25
C LEU A 113 14.44 -4.69 -14.87
N ASP A 114 15.59 -4.83 -14.22
CA ASP A 114 15.91 -4.14 -12.97
C ASP A 114 17.43 -4.00 -12.81
N VAL A 115 17.88 -3.11 -11.93
CA VAL A 115 19.30 -2.91 -11.62
C VAL A 115 19.92 -4.11 -10.91
N VAL A 116 19.09 -4.95 -10.29
CA VAL A 116 19.48 -6.18 -9.61
C VAL A 116 18.55 -7.31 -10.04
N ALA A 117 19.12 -8.46 -10.39
CA ALA A 117 18.31 -9.63 -10.71
C ALA A 117 17.44 -10.06 -9.52
N PRO A 118 16.18 -10.48 -9.77
CA PRO A 118 15.30 -10.88 -8.69
C PRO A 118 15.87 -12.12 -8.00
N ARG A 119 15.74 -12.17 -6.66
CA ARG A 119 16.23 -13.30 -5.85
C ARG A 119 15.60 -14.64 -6.27
N ARG A 120 14.38 -14.58 -6.79
CA ARG A 120 13.63 -15.73 -7.32
C ARG A 120 13.23 -15.41 -8.76
N GLY A 121 13.61 -16.29 -9.67
CA GLY A 121 13.16 -16.21 -11.06
C GLY A 121 11.67 -16.54 -11.18
N VAL A 122 11.06 -16.06 -12.25
CA VAL A 122 9.70 -16.44 -12.65
C VAL A 122 9.83 -17.43 -13.80
N GLU A 123 9.41 -18.68 -13.57
CA GLU A 123 9.43 -19.72 -14.60
C GLU A 123 8.59 -19.27 -15.81
N GLY A 124 9.11 -19.44 -17.03
CA GLY A 124 8.45 -18.96 -18.25
C GLY A 124 8.64 -17.47 -18.56
N ALA A 125 9.40 -16.73 -17.74
CA ALA A 125 9.83 -15.36 -18.03
C ALA A 125 11.36 -15.25 -18.15
N THR A 126 11.82 -14.19 -18.80
CA THR A 126 13.24 -13.84 -18.92
C THR A 126 13.56 -12.58 -18.12
N PHE A 127 14.84 -12.35 -17.83
CA PHE A 127 15.28 -11.20 -17.06
C PHE A 127 16.54 -10.58 -17.67
N ALA A 128 16.63 -9.25 -17.62
CA ALA A 128 17.82 -8.50 -17.99
C ALA A 128 18.19 -7.53 -16.86
N VAL A 129 19.49 -7.38 -16.61
CA VAL A 129 20.00 -6.36 -15.70
C VAL A 129 20.15 -5.04 -16.45
N GLY A 130 19.61 -3.97 -15.90
CA GLY A 130 19.64 -2.65 -16.53
C GLY A 130 19.20 -1.52 -15.61
N ASN A 131 19.60 -0.30 -15.94
CA ASN A 131 19.26 0.88 -15.14
C ASN A 131 18.30 1.78 -15.92
N VAL A 132 17.18 2.17 -15.30
CA VAL A 132 16.20 3.09 -15.89
C VAL A 132 16.80 4.45 -16.25
N THR A 133 17.86 4.87 -15.55
CA THR A 133 18.56 6.13 -15.84
C THR A 133 19.47 6.03 -17.07
N ASP A 134 19.81 4.82 -17.50
CA ASP A 134 20.57 4.57 -18.72
C ASP A 134 19.61 4.29 -19.88
N TYR A 135 19.48 5.28 -20.76
CA TYR A 135 18.58 5.20 -21.91
C TYR A 135 18.91 4.03 -22.84
N SER A 136 20.19 3.68 -23.02
CA SER A 136 20.59 2.59 -23.93
C SER A 136 20.09 1.23 -23.43
N SER A 137 20.16 1.01 -22.11
CA SER A 137 19.62 -0.16 -21.44
C SER A 137 18.10 -0.28 -21.63
N ILE A 138 17.39 0.84 -21.47
CA ILE A 138 15.92 0.89 -21.63
C ILE A 138 15.50 0.66 -23.08
N LYS A 139 16.19 1.28 -24.05
CA LYS A 139 15.93 1.09 -25.47
C LYS A 139 16.08 -0.38 -25.87
N ALA A 140 17.19 -1.01 -25.51
CA ALA A 140 17.43 -2.43 -25.77
C ALA A 140 16.39 -3.35 -25.08
N ALA A 141 15.85 -2.93 -23.93
CA ALA A 141 14.81 -3.69 -23.25
C ALA A 141 13.44 -3.61 -23.95
N CYS A 142 13.13 -2.47 -24.58
CA CYS A 142 11.85 -2.20 -25.26
C CYS A 142 11.76 -2.77 -26.69
N GLU A 143 12.87 -3.25 -27.28
CA GLU A 143 12.85 -3.84 -28.62
C GLU A 143 11.89 -5.06 -28.70
N GLY A 144 10.96 -5.03 -29.66
CA GLY A 144 9.99 -6.11 -29.86
C GLY A 144 8.92 -6.23 -28.76
N VAL A 145 8.82 -5.24 -27.87
CA VAL A 145 7.82 -5.20 -26.79
C VAL A 145 6.54 -4.52 -27.27
N ASP A 146 5.39 -5.06 -26.86
CA ASP A 146 4.08 -4.46 -27.16
C ASP A 146 3.51 -3.71 -25.95
N VAL A 147 3.80 -4.18 -24.72
CA VAL A 147 3.26 -3.63 -23.47
C VAL A 147 4.37 -3.49 -22.42
N VAL A 148 4.48 -2.31 -21.82
CA VAL A 148 5.39 -2.04 -20.70
C VAL A 148 4.61 -1.79 -19.42
N TYR A 149 4.97 -2.50 -18.36
CA TYR A 149 4.61 -2.17 -16.98
C TYR A 149 5.79 -1.46 -16.32
N LEU A 150 5.61 -0.20 -15.95
CA LEU A 150 6.62 0.62 -15.29
C LEU A 150 6.35 0.68 -13.79
N THR A 151 7.02 -0.22 -13.06
CA THR A 151 6.91 -0.39 -11.60
C THR A 151 8.12 0.18 -10.85
N VAL A 152 9.16 0.63 -11.56
CA VAL A 152 10.37 1.20 -10.95
C VAL A 152 10.07 2.48 -10.18
N ALA A 153 10.65 2.57 -8.99
CA ALA A 153 10.66 3.78 -8.19
C ALA A 153 11.80 3.74 -7.17
N LEU A 154 12.39 4.90 -6.91
CA LEU A 154 13.13 5.15 -5.69
C LEU A 154 12.16 5.66 -4.61
N ILE A 155 11.70 4.73 -3.76
CA ILE A 155 10.69 5.00 -2.72
C ILE A 155 11.36 5.47 -1.44
N ARG A 156 11.22 6.76 -1.12
CA ARG A 156 11.82 7.39 0.06
C ARG A 156 10.85 8.35 0.73
N TYR A 157 9.96 7.80 1.56
CA TYR A 157 8.83 8.51 2.17
C TYR A 157 9.22 9.61 3.17
N TYR A 158 10.44 9.55 3.72
CA TYR A 158 10.88 10.44 4.80
C TYR A 158 11.92 11.47 4.35
N GLU A 159 12.16 11.59 3.05
CA GLU A 159 13.17 12.50 2.50
C GLU A 159 12.53 13.78 1.94
N ARG A 160 12.96 14.92 2.49
CA ARG A 160 12.56 16.26 2.05
C ARG A 160 13.73 17.24 1.95
N LEU A 161 14.93 16.84 2.36
CA LEU A 161 16.10 17.70 2.29
C LEU A 161 16.52 17.88 0.83
N GLN A 162 16.82 19.11 0.40
CA GLN A 162 17.01 19.44 -1.01
C GLN A 162 18.06 18.56 -1.72
N TYR A 163 19.16 18.23 -1.05
CA TYR A 163 20.22 17.40 -1.62
C TYR A 163 19.78 15.94 -1.92
N GLN A 164 18.68 15.49 -1.33
CA GLN A 164 18.12 14.15 -1.56
C GLN A 164 17.26 14.08 -2.83
N TYR A 165 16.76 15.23 -3.31
CA TYR A 165 15.86 15.31 -4.46
C TYR A 165 16.45 14.70 -5.72
N ALA A 166 17.74 14.94 -5.98
CA ALA A 166 18.42 14.52 -7.20
C ALA A 166 18.32 13.01 -7.43
N ALA A 167 18.42 12.19 -6.37
CA ALA A 167 18.33 10.74 -6.48
C ALA A 167 16.91 10.29 -6.86
N SER A 168 15.88 10.83 -6.22
CA SER A 168 14.48 10.54 -6.55
C SER A 168 14.13 11.02 -7.95
N HIS A 169 14.59 12.21 -8.35
CA HIS A 169 14.33 12.77 -9.67
C HIS A 169 14.98 11.93 -10.78
N ALA A 170 16.24 11.52 -10.61
CA ALA A 170 16.95 10.71 -11.60
C ALA A 170 16.20 9.40 -11.91
N VAL A 171 15.76 8.67 -10.88
CA VAL A 171 15.07 7.38 -11.08
C VAL A 171 13.62 7.60 -11.51
N ASN A 172 12.86 8.41 -10.77
CA ASN A 172 11.41 8.49 -10.94
C ASN A 172 11.02 9.36 -12.13
N VAL A 173 11.72 10.46 -12.39
CA VAL A 173 11.38 11.42 -13.46
C VAL A 173 12.19 11.14 -14.71
N THR A 174 13.53 11.24 -14.62
CA THR A 174 14.41 11.02 -15.78
C THR A 174 14.27 9.59 -16.32
N GLY A 175 14.23 8.60 -15.43
CA GLY A 175 13.96 7.21 -15.81
C GLY A 175 12.62 7.02 -16.51
N THR A 176 11.54 7.64 -16.03
CA THR A 176 10.23 7.59 -16.72
C THR A 176 10.30 8.23 -18.10
N GLY A 177 10.99 9.36 -18.24
CA GLY A 177 11.23 10.00 -19.54
C GLY A 177 11.97 9.09 -20.52
N ASN A 178 13.01 8.38 -20.07
CA ASN A 178 13.74 7.41 -20.88
C ASN A 178 12.81 6.28 -21.37
N VAL A 179 11.94 5.77 -20.50
CA VAL A 179 10.97 4.72 -20.84
C VAL A 179 9.95 5.22 -21.86
N LEU A 180 9.37 6.40 -21.66
CA LEU A 180 8.44 7.01 -22.62
C LEU A 180 9.08 7.19 -24.00
N ARG A 181 10.31 7.71 -24.03
CA ARG A 181 11.07 7.86 -25.27
C ARG A 181 11.31 6.53 -25.96
N ALA A 182 11.75 5.51 -25.21
CA ALA A 182 11.98 4.18 -25.77
C ALA A 182 10.69 3.52 -26.25
N CYS A 183 9.57 3.71 -25.55
CA CYS A 183 8.26 3.22 -26.00
C CYS A 183 7.88 3.80 -27.36
N ALA A 184 8.07 5.12 -27.54
CA ALA A 184 7.81 5.78 -28.82
C ALA A 184 8.74 5.25 -29.93
N GLU A 185 10.06 5.21 -29.68
CA GLU A 185 11.06 4.77 -30.68
C GLU A 185 10.99 3.28 -31.05
N CYS A 186 10.55 2.42 -30.12
CA CYS A 186 10.46 0.97 -30.32
C CYS A 186 9.06 0.49 -30.70
N GLY A 187 8.09 1.39 -30.81
CA GLY A 187 6.71 1.06 -31.17
C GLY A 187 5.97 0.22 -30.12
N VAL A 188 6.20 0.50 -28.83
CA VAL A 188 5.43 -0.06 -27.71
C VAL A 188 4.05 0.58 -27.69
N GLN A 189 2.99 -0.22 -27.65
CA GLN A 189 1.62 0.29 -27.79
C GLN A 189 1.00 0.74 -26.46
N VAL A 190 1.40 0.10 -25.35
CA VAL A 190 0.78 0.34 -24.04
C VAL A 190 1.84 0.51 -22.98
N LEU A 191 1.74 1.58 -22.19
CA LEU A 191 2.52 1.81 -20.99
C LEU A 191 1.58 1.92 -19.77
N VAL A 192 1.77 1.03 -18.80
CA VAL A 192 1.07 1.07 -17.51
C VAL A 192 2.07 1.50 -16.44
N GLN A 193 1.95 2.71 -15.92
CA GLN A 193 2.78 3.19 -14.82
C GLN A 193 2.13 2.85 -13.47
N THR A 194 2.91 2.27 -12.56
CA THR A 194 2.56 2.25 -11.14
C THR A 194 2.94 3.59 -10.51
N SER A 195 1.94 4.46 -10.34
CA SER A 195 2.04 5.69 -9.57
C SER A 195 1.80 5.42 -8.07
N THR A 196 1.27 6.38 -7.32
CA THR A 196 1.00 6.26 -5.88
C THR A 196 -0.08 7.27 -5.48
N SER A 197 -0.90 6.96 -4.47
CA SER A 197 -1.78 7.97 -3.89
C SER A 197 -1.05 9.19 -3.33
N ASN A 198 0.24 9.07 -2.98
CA ASN A 198 1.06 10.20 -2.50
C ASN A 198 1.23 11.32 -3.53
N VAL A 199 0.87 11.10 -4.80
CA VAL A 199 0.84 12.17 -5.80
C VAL A 199 -0.28 13.17 -5.55
N CYS A 200 -1.28 12.85 -4.71
CA CYS A 200 -2.39 13.76 -4.38
C CYS A 200 -2.48 14.08 -2.87
N VAL A 201 -1.63 13.48 -2.03
CA VAL A 201 -1.68 13.66 -0.57
C VAL A 201 -0.70 14.76 -0.16
N ALA A 202 -1.22 15.96 0.05
CA ALA A 202 -0.47 17.06 0.65
C ALA A 202 -0.31 16.86 2.17
N ALA A 203 0.72 17.48 2.76
CA ALA A 203 1.09 17.30 4.17
C ALA A 203 -0.03 17.62 5.20
N ALA A 204 -1.08 18.36 4.82
CA ALA A 204 -2.15 18.80 5.70
C ALA A 204 -3.53 18.13 5.45
N LEU A 205 -3.65 17.24 4.46
CA LEU A 205 -4.96 16.80 3.94
C LEU A 205 -4.97 15.32 3.53
N VAL A 206 -4.97 14.40 4.50
CA VAL A 206 -5.57 13.09 4.24
C VAL A 206 -7.07 13.26 4.41
N SER A 207 -7.79 13.37 3.30
CA SER A 207 -9.25 13.41 3.30
C SER A 207 -9.80 12.04 2.87
N THR A 208 -10.89 11.61 3.50
CA THR A 208 -11.67 10.45 3.04
C THR A 208 -12.46 10.73 1.76
N SER A 209 -12.43 11.97 1.25
CA SER A 209 -13.16 12.42 0.06
C SER A 209 -12.29 12.53 -1.20
N MET A 210 -11.10 11.91 -1.23
CA MET A 210 -10.21 11.98 -2.39
C MET A 210 -10.61 10.98 -3.47
N ASP A 211 -10.53 11.42 -4.73
CA ASP A 211 -10.67 10.60 -5.94
C ASP A 211 -9.58 10.92 -6.98
N GLU A 212 -9.65 10.31 -8.16
CA GLU A 212 -8.68 10.50 -9.24
C GLU A 212 -8.60 11.94 -9.77
N SER A 213 -9.63 12.78 -9.53
CA SER A 213 -9.66 14.19 -9.92
C SER A 213 -8.89 15.12 -8.95
N SER A 214 -8.44 14.58 -7.81
CA SER A 214 -7.67 15.32 -6.82
C SER A 214 -6.40 15.92 -7.41
N GLU A 215 -6.08 17.15 -7.02
CA GLU A 215 -4.91 17.87 -7.51
C GLU A 215 -3.60 17.12 -7.19
N LEU A 216 -2.67 17.18 -8.13
CA LEU A 216 -1.33 16.66 -7.93
C LEU A 216 -0.54 17.57 -6.97
N VAL A 217 0.26 16.95 -6.10
CA VAL A 217 1.17 17.66 -5.21
C VAL A 217 2.26 18.37 -6.02
N GLY A 218 2.62 19.57 -5.56
CA GLY A 218 3.70 20.43 -5.97
C GLY A 218 4.95 20.31 -5.07
N PRO A 219 6.04 21.04 -5.39
CA PRO A 219 7.27 21.01 -4.59
C PRO A 219 7.07 21.59 -3.18
N GLN A 220 6.09 22.49 -3.00
CA GLN A 220 5.83 23.13 -1.72
C GLN A 220 4.91 22.30 -0.80
N ASN A 221 3.92 21.61 -1.36
CA ASN A 221 2.90 20.91 -0.58
C ASN A 221 3.13 19.38 -0.47
N SER A 222 3.97 18.79 -1.32
CA SER A 222 4.28 17.36 -1.25
C SER A 222 5.08 17.05 0.00
N PRO A 223 4.71 16.06 0.83
CA PRO A 223 5.38 15.77 2.09
C PRO A 223 6.82 15.27 1.92
N ASN A 224 7.17 14.68 0.78
CA ASN A 224 8.47 14.09 0.49
C ASN A 224 8.81 14.17 -1.02
N HIS A 225 10.08 13.98 -1.35
CA HIS A 225 10.55 13.99 -2.74
C HIS A 225 9.96 12.86 -3.59
N TYR A 226 9.64 11.72 -2.97
CA TYR A 226 9.03 10.60 -3.68
C TYR A 226 7.66 10.96 -4.28
N GLY A 227 6.74 11.50 -3.48
CA GLY A 227 5.42 11.91 -3.93
C GLY A 227 5.49 12.97 -5.02
N TRP A 228 6.35 13.99 -4.81
CA TRP A 228 6.57 15.04 -5.80
C TRP A 228 7.12 14.51 -7.12
N THR A 229 8.16 13.70 -7.09
CA THR A 229 8.76 13.13 -8.32
C THR A 229 7.82 12.15 -9.02
N LYS A 230 6.97 11.43 -8.29
CA LYS A 230 5.92 10.59 -8.89
C LYS A 230 4.82 11.42 -9.53
N ALA A 231 4.44 12.57 -8.96
CA ALA A 231 3.49 13.50 -9.58
C ALA A 231 4.04 14.08 -10.90
N GLN A 232 5.33 14.44 -10.93
CA GLN A 232 6.01 14.87 -12.16
C GLN A 232 6.01 13.75 -13.22
N ALA A 233 6.40 12.54 -12.84
CA ALA A 233 6.43 11.38 -13.73
C ALA A 233 5.03 11.01 -14.27
N GLU A 234 4.01 11.06 -13.42
CA GLU A 234 2.63 10.81 -13.82
C GLU A 234 2.13 11.84 -14.84
N THR A 235 2.44 13.12 -14.61
CA THR A 235 2.11 14.20 -15.55
C THR A 235 2.72 13.92 -16.94
N MET A 236 3.99 13.49 -16.98
CA MET A 236 4.66 13.12 -18.23
C MET A 236 4.00 11.92 -18.91
N VAL A 237 3.63 10.89 -18.14
CA VAL A 237 2.98 9.69 -18.67
C VAL A 237 1.62 10.03 -19.26
N LEU A 238 0.77 10.75 -18.53
CA LEU A 238 -0.55 11.14 -19.01
C LEU A 238 -0.49 12.05 -20.24
N ALA A 239 0.49 12.97 -20.29
CA ALA A 239 0.70 13.83 -21.46
C ALA A 239 1.18 13.07 -22.70
N ALA A 240 1.82 11.90 -22.53
CA ALA A 240 2.27 11.06 -23.64
C ALA A 240 1.15 10.17 -24.21
N ASN A 241 -0.03 10.15 -23.61
CA ASN A 241 -1.16 9.40 -24.15
C ASN A 241 -1.56 9.94 -25.54
N GLY A 242 -1.60 9.06 -26.53
CA GLY A 242 -1.87 9.42 -27.92
C GLY A 242 -0.65 9.94 -28.69
N ALA A 243 0.55 9.92 -28.11
CA ALA A 243 1.77 10.26 -28.83
C ALA A 243 2.04 9.27 -29.98
N PRO A 244 2.51 9.73 -31.16
CA PRO A 244 2.79 8.84 -32.29
C PRO A 244 3.95 7.89 -31.96
N LEU A 245 3.85 6.66 -32.46
CA LEU A 245 4.88 5.64 -32.35
C LEU A 245 5.74 5.58 -33.61
N GLU A 246 6.98 5.12 -33.47
CA GLU A 246 7.85 4.81 -34.59
C GLU A 246 8.02 3.28 -34.77
N PRO A 247 7.86 2.74 -35.99
CA PRO A 247 7.33 3.43 -37.18
C PRO A 247 5.85 3.78 -37.01
N ALA A 248 5.39 4.87 -37.64
CA ALA A 248 4.02 5.40 -37.56
C ALA A 248 2.90 4.34 -37.77
N ALA A 249 3.18 3.26 -38.52
CA ALA A 249 2.28 2.14 -38.71
C ALA A 249 1.86 1.41 -37.40
N ARG A 250 2.62 1.58 -36.31
CA ARG A 250 2.30 1.03 -34.98
C ARG A 250 1.21 1.82 -34.25
N GLY A 251 0.81 2.99 -34.77
CA GLY A 251 -0.24 3.82 -34.22
C GLY A 251 0.28 4.80 -33.16
N ALA A 252 -0.41 4.86 -32.02
CA ALA A 252 -0.12 5.80 -30.95
C ALA A 252 0.03 5.10 -29.59
N LEU A 253 0.91 5.63 -28.74
CA LEU A 253 1.15 5.14 -27.39
C LEU A 253 -0.11 5.36 -26.54
N GLN A 254 -0.62 4.30 -25.92
CA GLN A 254 -1.65 4.39 -24.89
C GLN A 254 -0.99 4.31 -23.52
N THR A 255 -1.32 5.24 -22.64
CA THR A 255 -0.72 5.30 -21.30
C THR A 255 -1.77 5.32 -20.22
N VAL A 256 -1.48 4.70 -19.09
CA VAL A 256 -2.29 4.81 -17.87
C VAL A 256 -1.38 4.89 -16.65
N ALA A 257 -1.79 5.68 -15.66
CA ALA A 257 -1.16 5.73 -14.35
C ALA A 257 -2.12 5.14 -13.31
N VAL A 258 -1.67 4.12 -12.60
CA VAL A 258 -2.43 3.50 -11.50
C VAL A 258 -1.92 4.09 -10.19
N ARG A 259 -2.79 4.58 -9.32
CA ARG A 259 -2.41 5.14 -8.01
C ARG A 259 -2.80 4.17 -6.88
N PRO A 260 -1.98 3.15 -6.53
CA PRO A 260 -2.23 2.33 -5.35
C PRO A 260 -2.39 3.21 -4.09
N CYS A 261 -3.50 2.99 -3.38
CA CYS A 261 -3.82 3.64 -2.11
C CYS A 261 -3.38 2.75 -0.95
N SER A 262 -2.58 3.31 -0.04
CA SER A 262 -1.94 2.62 1.09
C SER A 262 -0.91 1.58 0.61
N GLY A 263 0.29 1.58 1.20
CA GLY A 263 1.42 0.77 0.70
C GLY A 263 1.01 -0.65 0.32
N ILE A 264 1.40 -1.09 -0.89
CA ILE A 264 1.09 -2.43 -1.38
C ILE A 264 1.86 -3.43 -0.51
N PHE A 265 1.13 -4.33 0.15
CA PHE A 265 1.68 -5.37 1.01
C PHE A 265 1.30 -6.75 0.48
N GLY A 266 2.08 -7.76 0.87
CA GLY A 266 1.81 -9.15 0.50
C GLY A 266 3.09 -9.97 0.41
N LEU A 267 2.96 -11.13 -0.24
CA LEU A 267 4.11 -12.00 -0.53
C LEU A 267 5.18 -11.20 -1.28
N GLN A 268 6.44 -11.31 -0.83
CA GLN A 268 7.61 -10.60 -1.37
C GLN A 268 7.64 -9.06 -1.12
N ASP A 269 6.79 -8.51 -0.24
CA ASP A 269 6.99 -7.14 0.27
C ASP A 269 8.17 -7.06 1.24
N ASN A 270 9.33 -6.77 0.66
CA ASN A 270 10.60 -6.58 1.36
C ASN A 270 10.84 -5.14 1.83
N PHE A 271 9.91 -4.21 1.57
CA PHE A 271 10.08 -2.80 1.89
C PHE A 271 9.39 -2.44 3.20
N MET A 272 8.13 -2.83 3.37
CA MET A 272 7.36 -2.57 4.59
C MET A 272 7.21 -3.85 5.40
N THR A 273 6.37 -4.77 4.96
CA THR A 273 5.84 -5.85 5.79
C THR A 273 6.95 -6.75 6.34
N GLU A 274 7.81 -7.31 5.47
CA GLU A 274 8.91 -8.19 5.89
C GLU A 274 9.88 -7.45 6.82
N LYS A 275 10.29 -6.24 6.44
CA LYS A 275 11.24 -5.44 7.21
C LYS A 275 10.72 -5.11 8.62
N TRP A 276 9.48 -4.65 8.74
CA TRP A 276 8.91 -4.34 10.04
C TRP A 276 8.72 -5.61 10.89
N LEU A 277 8.39 -6.75 10.28
CA LEU A 277 8.31 -8.05 10.97
C LEU A 277 9.68 -8.50 11.49
N GLU A 278 10.73 -8.42 10.66
CA GLU A 278 12.11 -8.75 11.04
C GLU A 278 12.64 -7.87 12.18
N LEU A 279 12.30 -6.58 12.17
CA LEU A 279 12.66 -5.63 13.22
C LEU A 279 11.84 -5.81 14.51
N GLY A 280 10.82 -6.69 14.53
CA GLY A 280 9.93 -6.88 15.67
C GLY A 280 9.07 -5.66 15.99
N GLN A 281 8.85 -4.78 15.00
CA GLN A 281 8.19 -3.48 15.15
C GLN A 281 6.76 -3.46 14.61
N VAL A 282 6.19 -4.60 14.23
CA VAL A 282 4.78 -4.70 13.83
C VAL A 282 3.91 -5.04 15.02
N GLN A 283 2.93 -4.19 15.32
CA GLN A 283 1.73 -4.59 16.06
C GLN A 283 0.63 -4.91 15.04
N ILE A 284 0.37 -6.20 14.82
CA ILE A 284 -0.74 -6.64 13.98
C ILE A 284 -2.01 -6.51 14.82
N MET A 285 -2.78 -5.44 14.61
CA MET A 285 -4.12 -5.29 15.16
C MET A 285 -5.12 -5.90 14.19
N LEU A 286 -5.41 -7.19 14.35
CA LEU A 286 -6.56 -7.78 13.69
C LEU A 286 -7.79 -7.48 14.55
N PRO A 287 -8.87 -6.87 14.01
CA PRO A 287 -10.15 -6.92 14.71
C PRO A 287 -10.47 -8.40 14.95
N GLU A 288 -10.87 -8.74 16.18
CA GLU A 288 -11.40 -10.09 16.43
C GLU A 288 -12.60 -10.31 15.49
N PRO A 289 -12.69 -11.49 14.85
CA PRO A 289 -13.83 -11.84 14.01
C PRO A 289 -15.14 -11.88 14.80
#